data_AF-A0A7Y1VX37-F1
#
_entry.id   AF-A0A7Y1VX37-F1
#
_cell.length_a   1.000
_cell.length_b   1.000
_cell.length_c   1.000
_cell.angle_alpha   90.00
_cell.angle_beta   90.00
_cell.angle_gamma   90.00
#
_symmetry.space_group_name_H-M   'P 1'
#
loop_
_entity.id
_entity.type
_entity.pdbx_description
1 polymer ?
#
loop_
_entity_poly.entity_id
_entity_poly.type
_entity_poly.pdbx_seq_one_letter_code
_entity_poly.pdbx_strand_id
1 'polypeptide(L)'
;MRLLLQFFAITTFISFNQPGLNAQSLTMNKADLIALTPKWQGERFDDGRPKVPMDIVQRMKAVSLEEAWAVLRNNGYKNQFAGDWKIIHPHQIMAGRALTAQYMPRRVAIREVLEEKGTEEGRIGDMVNWPIGQLVEGDLYVADSYG
;
A
#
# COMPACT_ATOMS: atom_id res chain seq x y z
N MET A 1 -18.17 23.38 -52.35
CA MET A 1 -17.06 23.61 -51.39
C MET A 1 -17.54 24.31 -50.12
N ARG A 2 -18.61 23.82 -49.47
CA ARG A 2 -19.12 24.33 -48.17
C ARG A 2 -19.59 23.21 -47.24
N LEU A 3 -19.93 22.02 -47.77
CA LEU A 3 -20.30 20.85 -46.96
C LEU A 3 -19.11 20.02 -46.45
N LEU A 4 -17.92 20.10 -47.06
CA LEU A 4 -16.74 19.34 -46.60
C LEU A 4 -16.03 19.98 -45.40
N LEU A 5 -16.27 21.26 -45.10
CA LEU A 5 -15.68 21.94 -43.95
C LEU A 5 -16.44 21.70 -42.63
N GLN A 6 -17.71 21.29 -42.69
CA GLN A 6 -18.52 21.08 -41.49
C GLN A 6 -18.27 19.72 -40.82
N PHE A 7 -17.85 18.70 -41.58
CA PHE A 7 -17.48 17.41 -41.00
C PHE A 7 -16.13 17.43 -40.26
N PHE A 8 -15.22 18.32 -40.65
CA PHE A 8 -13.91 18.46 -40.00
C PHE A 8 -13.97 19.26 -38.67
N ALA A 9 -15.07 19.99 -38.44
CA ALA A 9 -15.26 20.78 -37.23
C ALA A 9 -15.91 20.01 -36.07
N ILE A 10 -16.54 18.85 -36.36
CA ILE A 10 -17.28 18.05 -35.35
C ILE A 10 -16.36 17.01 -34.69
N THR A 11 -15.25 16.63 -35.32
CA THR A 11 -14.30 15.64 -34.77
C THR A 11 -13.33 16.21 -33.72
N THR A 12 -13.25 17.53 -33.54
CA THR A 12 -12.29 18.18 -32.64
C THR A 12 -12.89 18.61 -31.30
N PHE A 13 -14.04 18.05 -30.91
CA PHE A 13 -14.65 18.27 -29.60
C PHE A 13 -14.75 16.97 -28.80
N ILE A 14 -13.74 16.09 -28.90
CA ILE A 14 -13.46 15.18 -27.79
C ILE A 14 -12.73 16.02 -26.76
N SER A 15 -13.51 16.66 -25.89
CA SER A 15 -13.00 17.28 -24.67
C SER A 15 -12.09 16.26 -24.00
N PHE A 16 -10.81 16.60 -23.97
CA PHE A 16 -9.78 15.97 -23.17
C PHE A 16 -10.12 16.28 -21.71
N ASN A 17 -11.22 15.68 -21.20
CA ASN A 17 -11.46 15.54 -19.77
C ASN A 17 -10.44 14.51 -19.31
N GLN A 18 -9.19 14.93 -19.15
CA GLN A 18 -8.26 14.17 -18.34
C GLN A 18 -8.76 14.35 -16.90
N PRO A 19 -9.31 13.31 -16.25
CA PRO A 19 -9.38 13.36 -14.81
C PRO A 19 -7.95 13.65 -14.34
N GLY A 20 -7.79 14.67 -13.49
CA GLY A 20 -6.49 15.01 -12.93
C GLY A 20 -5.83 13.73 -12.42
N LEU A 21 -4.73 13.35 -13.05
CA LEU A 21 -3.92 12.22 -12.62
C LEU A 21 -3.34 12.59 -11.26
N ASN A 22 -4.05 12.22 -10.19
CA ASN A 22 -3.53 12.26 -8.83
C ASN A 22 -2.48 11.15 -8.71
N ALA A 23 -1.29 11.40 -9.24
CA ALA A 23 -0.20 10.43 -9.28
C ALA A 23 0.39 10.13 -7.88
N GLN A 24 0.04 10.94 -6.86
CA GLN A 24 0.54 10.82 -5.50
C GLN A 24 -0.62 10.87 -4.52
N SER A 25 -1.07 9.68 -4.10
CA SER A 25 -1.98 9.54 -2.97
C SER A 25 -1.18 9.34 -1.68
N LEU A 26 -1.60 9.98 -0.59
CA LEU A 26 -1.01 9.78 0.75
C LEU A 26 -1.19 8.35 1.25
N THR A 27 -2.28 7.69 0.84
CA THR A 27 -2.58 6.30 1.12
C THR A 27 -3.28 5.72 -0.09
N MET A 28 -2.94 4.49 -0.45
CA MET A 28 -3.62 3.77 -1.52
C MET A 28 -5.11 3.63 -1.17
N ASN A 29 -5.99 3.96 -2.11
CA ASN A 29 -7.42 3.85 -1.85
C ASN A 29 -7.86 2.37 -1.84
N LYS A 30 -9.07 2.12 -1.33
CA LYS A 30 -9.65 0.78 -1.23
C LYS A 30 -9.73 0.05 -2.57
N ALA A 31 -10.11 0.73 -3.64
CA ALA A 31 -10.26 0.13 -4.96
C ALA A 31 -8.91 -0.36 -5.50
N ASP A 32 -7.86 0.44 -5.32
CA ASP A 32 -6.49 0.09 -5.73
C ASP A 32 -5.96 -1.11 -4.92
N LEU A 33 -6.17 -1.13 -3.59
CA LEU A 33 -5.77 -2.26 -2.74
C LEU A 33 -6.46 -3.57 -3.14
N ILE A 34 -7.74 -3.51 -3.50
CA ILE A 34 -8.48 -4.67 -4.00
C ILE A 34 -7.92 -5.10 -5.37
N ALA A 35 -7.68 -4.14 -6.28
CA ALA A 35 -7.16 -4.40 -7.61
C ALA A 35 -5.75 -5.05 -7.59
N LEU A 36 -4.90 -4.68 -6.64
CA LEU A 36 -3.56 -5.25 -6.45
C LEU A 36 -3.55 -6.61 -5.76
N THR A 37 -4.68 -7.04 -5.18
CA THR A 37 -4.79 -8.33 -4.48
C THR A 37 -5.89 -9.22 -5.09
N PRO A 38 -5.86 -9.48 -6.42
CA PRO A 38 -6.98 -10.09 -7.13
C PRO A 38 -7.21 -11.57 -6.76
N LYS A 39 -6.18 -12.24 -6.23
CA LYS A 39 -6.27 -13.65 -5.81
C LYS A 39 -6.93 -13.83 -4.44
N TRP A 40 -7.10 -12.77 -3.65
CA TRP A 40 -7.68 -12.87 -2.31
C TRP A 40 -9.20 -12.89 -2.35
N GLN A 41 -9.80 -13.95 -1.81
CA GLN A 41 -11.24 -14.19 -1.77
C GLN A 41 -11.82 -14.19 -0.34
N GLY A 42 -10.99 -13.94 0.67
CA GLY A 42 -11.42 -13.90 2.08
C GLY A 42 -11.93 -12.53 2.53
N GLU A 43 -12.18 -12.40 3.83
CA GLU A 43 -12.56 -11.13 4.46
C GLU A 43 -11.49 -10.05 4.20
N ARG A 44 -11.91 -8.78 4.18
CA ARG A 44 -11.05 -7.60 4.04
C ARG A 44 -11.37 -6.60 5.14
N PHE A 45 -10.38 -5.81 5.52
CA PHE A 45 -10.62 -4.63 6.34
C PHE A 45 -11.39 -3.57 5.55
N ASP A 46 -11.90 -2.55 6.25
CA ASP A 46 -12.68 -1.48 5.61
C ASP A 46 -11.88 -0.72 4.54
N ASP A 47 -10.57 -0.62 4.74
CA ASP A 47 -9.59 -0.04 3.81
C ASP A 47 -9.33 -0.91 2.55
N GLY A 48 -9.84 -2.15 2.49
CA GLY A 48 -9.65 -3.08 1.38
C GLY A 48 -8.49 -4.05 1.51
N ARG A 49 -7.64 -3.93 2.54
CA ARG A 49 -6.52 -4.86 2.76
C ARG A 49 -7.04 -6.28 3.06
N PRO A 50 -6.39 -7.33 2.54
CA PRO A 50 -6.67 -8.72 2.93
C PRO A 50 -6.62 -8.93 4.44
N LYS A 51 -7.71 -9.41 5.03
CA LYS A 51 -7.79 -9.69 6.47
C LYS A 51 -7.53 -11.17 6.70
N VAL A 52 -6.25 -11.53 6.74
CA VAL A 52 -5.84 -12.89 7.12
C VAL A 52 -6.32 -13.18 8.55
N PRO A 53 -7.08 -14.27 8.78
CA PRO A 53 -7.55 -14.67 10.09
C PRO A 53 -6.43 -14.73 11.15
N MET A 54 -6.76 -14.31 12.37
CA MET A 54 -5.79 -14.25 13.48
C MET A 54 -5.21 -15.63 13.82
N ASP A 55 -5.99 -16.69 13.71
CA ASP A 55 -5.52 -18.06 13.96
C ASP A 55 -4.39 -18.47 13.00
N ILE A 56 -4.48 -18.07 11.71
CA ILE A 56 -3.42 -18.30 10.73
C ILE A 56 -2.16 -17.53 11.15
N VAL A 57 -2.30 -16.25 11.52
CA VAL A 57 -1.18 -15.41 11.97
C VAL A 57 -0.47 -16.03 13.18
N GLN A 58 -1.22 -16.54 14.17
CA GLN A 58 -0.63 -17.17 15.35
C GLN A 58 0.09 -18.48 15.01
N ARG A 59 -0.48 -19.32 14.13
CA ARG A 59 0.19 -20.56 13.69
C ARG A 59 1.49 -20.29 12.93
N MET A 60 1.56 -19.20 12.18
CA MET A 60 2.78 -18.84 11.44
C MET A 60 3.99 -18.58 12.33
N LYS A 61 3.81 -18.28 13.62
CA LYS A 61 4.92 -18.15 14.58
C LYS A 61 5.68 -19.46 14.83
N ALA A 62 5.07 -20.61 14.52
CA ALA A 62 5.71 -21.92 14.65
C ALA A 62 6.43 -22.37 13.36
N VAL A 63 6.34 -21.60 12.27
CA VAL A 63 6.92 -21.92 10.97
C VAL A 63 8.26 -21.22 10.83
N SER A 64 9.29 -21.97 10.45
CA SER A 64 10.62 -21.39 10.16
C SER A 64 10.61 -20.54 8.89
N LEU A 65 11.55 -19.60 8.77
CA LEU A 65 11.68 -18.77 7.58
C LEU A 65 12.00 -19.62 6.33
N GLU A 66 12.77 -20.70 6.50
CA GLU A 66 13.17 -21.64 5.46
C GLU A 66 11.98 -22.42 4.91
N GLU A 67 11.09 -22.92 5.78
CA GLU A 67 9.86 -23.62 5.38
C GLU A 67 8.92 -22.67 4.63
N ALA A 68 8.69 -21.46 5.16
CA ALA A 68 7.86 -20.45 4.52
C ALA A 68 8.42 -20.06 3.14
N TRP A 69 9.74 -19.83 3.06
CA TRP A 69 10.43 -19.48 1.82
C TRP A 69 10.35 -20.61 0.78
N ALA A 70 10.54 -21.86 1.19
CA ALA A 70 10.44 -23.01 0.29
C ALA A 70 9.03 -23.14 -0.33
N VAL A 71 7.98 -22.99 0.48
CA VAL A 71 6.58 -23.03 0.02
C VAL A 71 6.31 -21.90 -0.98
N LEU A 72 6.72 -20.66 -0.67
CA LEU A 72 6.51 -19.51 -1.53
C LEU A 72 7.25 -19.66 -2.87
N ARG A 73 8.51 -20.09 -2.82
CA ARG A 73 9.33 -20.31 -4.02
C ARG A 73 8.75 -21.38 -4.93
N ASN A 74 8.27 -22.49 -4.36
CA ASN A 74 7.61 -23.58 -5.12
C ASN A 74 6.31 -23.12 -5.80
N ASN A 75 5.66 -22.08 -5.28
CA ASN A 75 4.49 -21.44 -5.88
C ASN A 75 4.83 -20.26 -6.81
N GLY A 76 6.11 -20.08 -7.16
CA GLY A 76 6.57 -19.05 -8.10
C GLY A 76 6.91 -17.69 -7.48
N TYR A 77 6.76 -17.52 -6.16
CA TYR A 77 7.12 -16.29 -5.46
C TYR A 77 8.60 -16.32 -5.05
N LYS A 78 9.49 -15.89 -5.95
CA LYS A 78 10.95 -16.06 -5.78
C LYS A 78 11.62 -15.05 -4.83
N ASN A 79 11.08 -13.83 -4.74
CA ASN A 79 11.68 -12.71 -4.02
C ASN A 79 10.97 -12.47 -2.68
N GLN A 80 11.07 -13.42 -1.75
CA GLN A 80 10.29 -13.43 -0.50
C GLN A 80 11.17 -13.55 0.76
N PHE A 81 12.47 -13.29 0.62
CA PHE A 81 13.43 -13.35 1.73
C PHE A 81 14.33 -12.12 1.71
N ALA A 82 14.59 -11.56 2.90
CA ALA A 82 15.54 -10.48 3.14
C ALA A 82 16.32 -10.81 4.42
N GLY A 83 17.65 -10.90 4.33
CA GLY A 83 18.51 -11.40 5.42
C GLY A 83 19.20 -10.31 6.25
N ASP A 84 19.28 -9.08 5.74
CA ASP A 84 20.11 -8.02 6.32
C ASP A 84 19.42 -7.19 7.42
N TRP A 85 18.39 -7.76 8.05
CA TRP A 85 17.68 -7.11 9.15
C TRP A 85 18.49 -7.15 10.45
N LYS A 86 18.56 -6.00 11.14
CA LYS A 86 19.10 -5.95 12.50
C LYS A 86 18.01 -6.34 13.51
N ILE A 87 18.27 -7.38 14.27
CA ILE A 87 17.31 -7.89 15.26
C ILE A 87 17.61 -7.28 16.62
N ILE A 88 16.69 -6.44 17.12
CA ILE A 88 16.80 -5.82 18.44
C ILE A 88 16.32 -6.71 19.59
N HIS A 89 15.46 -7.70 19.28
CA HIS A 89 14.89 -8.65 20.25
C HIS A 89 15.02 -10.09 19.72
N PRO A 90 16.21 -10.72 19.83
CA PRO A 90 16.52 -12.00 19.17
C PRO A 90 15.71 -13.19 19.68
N HIS A 91 15.09 -13.07 20.85
CA HIS A 91 14.28 -14.14 21.45
C HIS A 91 12.78 -14.01 21.17
N GLN A 92 12.37 -13.00 20.40
CA GLN A 92 10.96 -12.77 20.07
C GLN A 92 10.71 -13.11 18.60
N ILE A 93 9.70 -13.95 18.37
CA ILE A 93 9.24 -14.30 17.02
C ILE A 93 8.12 -13.35 16.61
N MET A 94 8.21 -12.82 15.40
CA MET A 94 7.21 -11.93 14.82
C MET A 94 6.57 -12.56 13.59
N ALA A 95 5.23 -12.57 13.56
CA ALA A 95 4.42 -12.88 12.40
C ALA A 95 3.17 -12.00 12.46
N GLY A 96 2.78 -11.43 11.32
CA GLY A 96 1.65 -10.50 11.25
C GLY A 96 1.26 -10.17 9.82
N ARG A 97 0.10 -9.53 9.68
CA ARG A 97 -0.33 -8.96 8.39
C ARG A 97 0.45 -7.68 8.14
N ALA A 98 1.12 -7.58 7.00
CA ALA A 98 1.91 -6.40 6.71
C ALA A 98 1.01 -5.15 6.59
N LEU A 99 1.36 -4.10 7.33
CA LEU A 99 0.97 -2.73 7.03
C LEU A 99 2.23 -2.01 6.55
N THR A 100 2.22 -1.62 5.28
CA THR A 100 3.39 -1.04 4.64
C THR A 100 3.35 0.48 4.71
N ALA A 101 4.51 1.08 4.98
CA ALA A 101 4.73 2.51 4.83
C ALA A 101 5.97 2.74 3.98
N GLN A 102 5.93 3.78 3.16
CA GLN A 102 7.11 4.25 2.44
C GLN A 102 7.23 5.74 2.68
N TYR A 103 8.42 6.16 3.09
CA TYR A 103 8.69 7.56 3.34
C TYR A 103 9.29 8.20 2.07
N MET A 104 9.56 9.52 2.09
CA MET A 104 10.46 10.24 1.16
C MET A 104 11.22 11.37 1.91
N PRO A 105 12.47 11.72 1.53
CA PRO A 105 13.20 12.80 2.19
C PRO A 105 12.37 14.07 2.27
N ARG A 106 12.44 14.77 3.42
CA ARG A 106 11.59 15.92 3.68
C ARG A 106 11.86 17.03 2.65
N ARG A 107 10.81 17.38 1.90
CA ARG A 107 10.75 18.60 1.08
C ARG A 107 9.75 19.55 1.73
N VAL A 108 10.20 20.71 2.20
CA VAL A 108 9.40 21.63 3.02
C VAL A 108 8.06 21.97 2.37
N ALA A 109 8.08 22.47 1.12
CA ALA A 109 6.85 22.83 0.41
C ALA A 109 5.90 21.64 0.18
N ILE A 110 6.43 20.43 -0.04
CA ILE A 110 5.58 19.23 -0.18
C ILE A 110 4.97 18.86 1.17
N ARG A 111 5.77 18.92 2.24
CA ARG A 111 5.32 18.57 3.59
C ARG A 111 4.16 19.45 4.03
N GLU A 112 4.22 20.76 3.78
CA GLU A 112 3.13 21.69 4.11
C GLU A 112 1.81 21.28 3.43
N VAL A 113 1.85 21.01 2.12
CA VAL A 113 0.68 20.56 1.35
C VAL A 113 0.15 19.21 1.86
N LEU A 114 1.05 18.28 2.18
CA LEU A 114 0.65 16.96 2.67
C LEU A 114 0.07 17.02 4.09
N GLU A 115 0.59 17.87 4.97
CA GLU A 115 0.08 18.08 6.33
C GLU A 115 -1.30 18.75 6.33
N GLU A 116 -1.53 19.72 5.45
CA GLU A 116 -2.87 20.30 5.23
C GLU A 116 -3.87 19.22 4.82
N LYS A 117 -3.55 18.45 3.78
CA LYS A 117 -4.38 17.33 3.33
C LYS A 117 -4.56 16.26 4.43
N GLY A 118 -3.51 15.96 5.19
CA GLY A 118 -3.59 15.02 6.31
C GLY A 118 -4.54 15.51 7.39
N THR A 119 -4.57 16.82 7.67
CA THR A 119 -5.51 17.44 8.61
C THR A 119 -6.94 17.31 8.12
N GLU A 120 -7.20 17.55 6.83
CA GLU A 120 -8.52 17.34 6.20
C GLU A 120 -8.96 15.86 6.28
N GLU A 121 -8.03 14.92 6.15
CA GLU A 121 -8.26 13.48 6.30
C GLU A 121 -8.34 13.01 7.77
N GLY A 122 -8.22 13.91 8.75
CA GLY A 122 -8.30 13.60 10.18
C GLY A 122 -7.06 12.87 10.75
N ARG A 123 -5.89 13.01 10.10
CA ARG A 123 -4.63 12.46 10.59
C ARG A 123 -4.15 13.19 11.85
N ILE A 124 -3.51 12.43 12.74
CA ILE A 124 -3.05 12.94 14.05
C ILE A 124 -1.53 12.76 14.14
N GLY A 125 -0.84 13.84 14.53
CA GLY A 125 0.61 13.85 14.74
C GLY A 125 1.42 13.97 13.44
N ASP A 126 2.72 13.70 13.52
CA ASP A 126 3.63 13.73 12.37
C ASP A 126 3.28 12.62 11.37
N MET A 127 3.63 12.80 10.08
CA MET A 127 3.43 11.85 8.99
C MET A 127 3.97 10.44 9.29
N VAL A 128 4.98 10.33 10.16
CA VAL A 128 5.48 9.02 10.61
C VAL A 128 4.45 8.24 11.44
N ASN A 129 3.55 8.93 12.16
CA ASN A 129 2.53 8.32 13.00
C ASN A 129 1.28 7.91 12.21
N TRP A 130 1.07 8.45 11.00
CA TRP A 130 -0.16 8.21 10.26
C TRP A 130 -0.38 6.74 9.89
N PRO A 131 0.64 5.97 9.46
CA PRO A 131 0.49 4.52 9.28
C PRO A 131 0.36 3.76 10.60
N ILE A 132 0.99 4.26 11.68
CA ILE A 132 0.92 3.63 13.01
C ILE A 132 -0.52 3.65 13.53
N GLY A 133 -1.24 4.76 13.33
CA GLY A 133 -2.65 4.88 13.71
C GLY A 133 -3.60 3.96 12.94
N GLN A 134 -3.14 3.34 11.84
CA GLN A 134 -3.92 2.39 11.05
C GLN A 134 -3.69 0.93 11.45
N LEU A 135 -2.71 0.67 12.33
CA LEU A 135 -2.43 -0.68 12.80
C LEU A 135 -3.60 -1.23 13.61
N VAL A 136 -3.87 -2.51 13.40
CA VAL A 136 -4.78 -3.30 14.23
C VAL A 136 -4.04 -4.49 14.82
N GLU A 137 -4.58 -5.07 15.88
CA GLU A 137 -3.97 -6.22 16.58
C GLU A 137 -3.68 -7.37 15.60
N GLY A 138 -2.42 -7.82 15.55
CA GLY A 138 -1.93 -8.86 14.63
C GLY A 138 -1.33 -8.33 13.32
N ASP A 139 -1.21 -7.01 13.16
CA ASP A 139 -0.46 -6.42 12.05
C ASP A 139 1.03 -6.28 12.39
N LEU A 140 1.85 -6.26 11.34
CA LEU A 140 3.29 -6.02 11.41
C LEU A 140 3.62 -4.79 10.56
N TYR A 141 4.23 -3.80 11.19
CA TYR A 141 4.60 -2.55 10.55
C TYR A 141 5.89 -2.74 9.74
N VAL A 142 5.79 -2.59 8.41
CA VAL A 142 6.92 -2.75 7.46
C VAL A 142 7.15 -1.42 6.77
N ALA A 143 8.21 -0.72 7.16
CA ALA A 143 8.52 0.61 6.64
C ALA A 143 9.76 0.62 5.76
N ASP A 144 9.66 1.24 4.60
CA ASP A 144 10.80 1.67 3.80
C ASP A 144 11.14 3.14 4.12
N SER A 145 12.34 3.34 4.66
CA SER A 145 12.90 4.66 5.00
C SER A 145 14.19 4.95 4.21
N TYR A 146 14.20 4.65 2.91
CA TYR A 146 15.29 4.95 1.95
C TYR A 146 16.48 3.98 1.95
N GLY A 147 16.30 2.76 2.47
CA GLY A 147 17.39 1.81 2.71
C GLY A 147 18.26 2.19 3.91
#